data_AF-A0AAE7NWI7-F1
#
_entry.id   AF-A0AAE7NWI7-F1
#
_cell.length_a   1.000
_cell.length_b   1.000
_cell.length_c   1.000
_cell.angle_alpha   90.00
_cell.angle_beta   90.00
_cell.angle_gamma   90.00
#
_symmetry.space_group_name_H-M   'P 1'
#
loop_
_entity.id
_entity.type
_entity.pdbx_description
1 polymer ?
#
loop_
_entity_poly.entity_id
_entity_poly.type
_entity_poly.pdbx_seq_one_letter_code
_entity_poly.pdbx_strand_id
1 'polypeptide(L)'
;MASCRSCNVAACSGPSTTAQPCVICWVCPARRDDARPVTRQQVKAARAWLDMSQDQLSAESLVARRTIQDFETGKREPMPRTVKDLRLALERSGIEFLFNGDRAVGIRERDSD
;
A
#
# COMPACT_ATOMS: atom_id res chain seq x y z
N MET A 1 21.58 2.34 -14.97
CA MET A 1 21.45 1.51 -13.75
C MET A 1 21.84 2.36 -12.56
N ALA A 2 20.88 2.92 -11.81
CA ALA A 2 21.19 3.71 -10.61
C ALA A 2 21.18 2.78 -9.39
N SER A 3 22.35 2.64 -8.77
CA SER A 3 22.61 1.77 -7.62
C SER A 3 22.05 2.39 -6.32
N CYS A 4 21.20 1.62 -5.64
CA CYS A 4 20.43 2.01 -4.45
C CYS A 4 21.20 1.71 -3.15
N ARG A 5 22.38 2.33 -2.94
CA ARG A 5 23.28 1.92 -1.83
C ARG A 5 23.68 3.00 -0.82
N SER A 6 22.96 4.13 -0.70
CA SER A 6 23.42 5.18 0.26
C SER A 6 22.39 6.02 1.01
N CYS A 7 21.14 5.59 1.19
CA CYS A 7 20.29 6.25 2.20
C CYS A 7 20.54 5.60 3.58
N ASN A 8 21.36 6.24 4.41
CA ASN A 8 21.63 5.84 5.78
C ASN A 8 20.43 6.17 6.68
N VAL A 9 19.88 5.18 7.38
CA VAL A 9 18.64 5.27 8.20
C VAL A 9 18.73 6.29 9.34
N ALA A 10 19.94 6.65 9.78
CA ALA A 10 20.17 7.57 10.89
C ALA A 10 19.70 9.02 10.62
N ALA A 11 19.62 9.44 9.35
CA ALA A 11 19.29 10.82 8.97
C ALA A 11 17.79 11.17 9.11
N CYS A 12 16.91 10.20 9.40
CA CYS A 12 15.46 10.40 9.47
C CYS A 12 14.91 10.59 10.90
N SER A 13 15.76 10.98 11.86
CA SER A 13 15.39 11.12 13.27
C SER A 13 14.96 12.56 13.59
N GLY A 14 13.78 12.98 13.14
CA GLY A 14 13.19 14.28 13.52
C GLY A 14 11.66 14.27 13.40
N PRO A 15 10.92 14.95 14.30
CA PRO A 15 9.46 15.06 14.21
C PRO A 15 9.08 16.15 13.20
N SER A 16 9.20 15.86 11.91
CA SER A 16 8.72 16.76 10.86
C SER A 16 7.35 16.30 10.36
N THR A 17 6.29 16.96 10.85
CA THR A 17 4.86 16.85 10.46
C THR A 17 4.59 17.35 9.03
N THR A 18 5.58 17.34 8.15
CA THR A 18 5.39 17.65 6.74
C THR A 18 6.21 16.63 5.98
N ALA A 19 5.56 15.50 5.68
CA ALA A 19 6.07 14.51 4.76
C ALA A 19 6.19 15.17 3.38
N GLN A 20 7.33 15.81 3.13
CA GLN A 20 7.65 16.33 1.80
C GLN A 20 7.78 15.12 0.86
N PRO A 21 7.01 15.07 -0.23
CA PRO A 21 7.12 14.00 -1.21
C PRO A 21 8.41 14.20 -2.01
N CYS A 22 9.43 13.38 -1.75
CA CYS A 22 10.56 13.25 -2.67
C CYS A 22 10.08 12.51 -3.93
N VAL A 23 9.86 13.25 -5.01
CA VAL A 23 9.30 12.80 -6.30
C VAL A 23 10.15 11.77 -7.07
N ILE A 24 11.34 11.39 -6.58
CA ILE A 24 12.30 10.55 -7.31
C ILE A 24 12.54 9.17 -6.66
N CYS A 25 12.11 8.93 -5.41
CA CYS A 25 12.39 7.65 -4.74
C CYS A 25 11.17 7.07 -4.03
N TRP A 26 10.20 6.62 -4.83
CA TRP A 26 8.98 5.90 -4.44
C TRP A 26 9.21 4.56 -3.69
N VAL A 27 10.43 4.30 -3.22
CA VAL A 27 10.89 3.09 -2.54
C VAL A 27 11.69 3.48 -1.28
N CYS A 28 11.14 4.35 -0.42
CA CYS A 28 11.71 4.55 0.91
C CYS A 28 11.00 3.59 1.89
N PRO A 29 11.65 2.50 2.35
CA PRO A 29 11.07 1.44 3.17
C PRO A 29 10.84 1.83 4.65
N ALA A 30 10.78 3.13 4.94
CA ALA A 30 10.80 3.68 6.29
C ALA A 30 9.44 4.22 6.77
N ARG A 31 8.32 3.86 6.11
CA ARG A 31 7.02 3.98 6.78
C ARG A 31 6.91 2.81 7.76
N ARG A 32 7.04 3.09 9.06
CA ARG A 32 6.93 2.08 10.15
C ARG A 32 5.60 1.31 10.16
N ASP A 33 4.61 1.71 9.36
CA ASP A 33 3.33 1.03 9.21
C ASP A 33 3.33 -0.12 8.17
N ASP A 34 4.41 -0.31 7.40
CA ASP A 34 4.49 -1.26 6.27
C ASP A 34 4.36 -2.74 6.67
N ALA A 35 4.55 -3.06 7.96
CA ALA A 35 4.40 -4.41 8.49
C ALA A 35 2.94 -4.81 8.79
N ARG A 36 2.01 -3.84 8.83
CA ARG A 36 0.60 -4.13 9.18
C ARG A 36 -0.13 -4.72 7.96
N PRO A 37 -0.72 -5.93 8.09
CA PRO A 37 -1.42 -6.56 6.97
C PRO A 37 -2.71 -5.79 6.65
N VAL A 38 -2.90 -5.41 5.38
CA VAL A 38 -4.17 -4.84 4.94
C VAL A 38 -5.25 -5.90 4.91
N THR A 39 -6.45 -5.53 5.34
CA THR A 39 -7.59 -6.45 5.38
C THR A 39 -8.28 -6.57 4.03
N ARG A 40 -8.95 -7.70 3.77
CA ARG A 40 -9.77 -7.87 2.55
C ARG A 40 -10.83 -6.79 2.41
N GLN A 41 -11.41 -6.33 3.52
CA GLN A 41 -12.42 -5.27 3.55
C GLN A 41 -11.82 -3.94 3.10
N GLN A 42 -10.62 -3.59 3.57
CA GLN A 42 -9.94 -2.36 3.15
C GLN A 42 -9.56 -2.40 1.67
N VAL A 43 -9.07 -3.52 1.17
CA VAL A 43 -8.74 -3.65 -0.27
C VAL A 43 -9.99 -3.51 -1.13
N LYS A 44 -11.11 -4.14 -0.75
CA LYS A 44 -12.38 -3.98 -1.46
C LYS A 44 -12.90 -2.54 -1.42
N ALA A 45 -12.80 -1.88 -0.25
CA ALA A 45 -13.22 -0.50 -0.08
C ALA A 45 -12.37 0.45 -0.94
N ALA A 46 -11.04 0.31 -0.90
CA ALA A 46 -10.11 1.11 -1.68
C ALA A 46 -10.36 0.95 -3.19
N ARG A 47 -10.57 -0.30 -3.62
CA ARG A 47 -10.87 -0.62 -5.02
C ARG A 47 -12.19 0.02 -5.47
N ALA A 48 -13.23 -0.06 -4.63
CA ALA A 48 -14.52 0.57 -4.93
C ALA A 48 -14.43 2.11 -4.93
N TRP A 49 -13.60 2.69 -4.06
CA TRP A 49 -13.36 4.14 -4.00
C TRP A 49 -12.71 4.67 -5.28
N LEU A 50 -11.74 3.93 -5.81
CA LEU A 50 -11.00 4.29 -7.03
C LEU A 50 -11.72 3.88 -8.33
N ASP A 51 -12.95 3.34 -8.25
CA ASP A 51 -13.67 2.70 -9.36
C ASP A 51 -12.81 1.69 -10.15
N MET A 52 -11.93 0.97 -9.43
CA MET A 52 -10.95 0.09 -10.03
C MET A 52 -11.50 -1.33 -10.18
N SER A 53 -11.32 -1.94 -11.35
CA SER A 53 -11.67 -3.34 -11.60
C SER A 53 -10.62 -4.31 -11.02
N GLN A 54 -10.98 -5.58 -10.84
CA GLN A 54 -10.02 -6.62 -10.42
C GLN A 54 -8.89 -6.81 -11.45
N ASP A 55 -9.18 -6.58 -12.73
CA ASP A 55 -8.19 -6.65 -13.82
C ASP A 55 -7.20 -5.49 -13.75
N GLN A 56 -7.67 -4.26 -13.51
CA GLN A 56 -6.82 -3.10 -13.30
C GLN A 56 -5.92 -3.27 -12.07
N LEU A 57 -6.48 -3.71 -10.94
CA LEU A 57 -5.69 -3.98 -9.74
C LEU A 57 -4.67 -5.10 -9.99
N SER A 58 -5.01 -6.11 -10.80
CA SER A 58 -4.08 -7.16 -11.20
C SER A 58 -2.90 -6.61 -12.00
N ALA A 59 -3.17 -5.72 -12.96
CA ALA A 59 -2.14 -5.06 -13.76
C ALA A 59 -1.23 -4.16 -12.90
N GLU A 60 -1.78 -3.41 -11.96
CA GLU A 60 -1.01 -2.49 -11.11
C GLU A 60 -0.20 -3.19 -10.01
N SER A 61 -0.75 -4.25 -9.41
CA SER A 61 -0.10 -5.00 -8.32
C SER A 61 0.77 -6.15 -8.80
N LEU A 62 0.70 -6.53 -10.08
CA LEU A 62 1.33 -7.72 -10.66
C LEU A 62 0.89 -9.03 -9.97
N VAL A 63 -0.23 -9.00 -9.25
CA VAL A 63 -0.85 -10.18 -8.64
C VAL A 63 -1.89 -10.71 -9.61
N ALA A 64 -1.93 -12.03 -9.82
CA ALA A 64 -2.93 -12.64 -10.68
C ALA A 64 -4.37 -12.32 -10.21
N ARG A 65 -5.25 -11.95 -11.14
CA ARG A 65 -6.67 -11.65 -10.89
C ARG A 65 -7.38 -12.69 -10.02
N ARG A 66 -7.10 -13.98 -10.26
CA ARG A 66 -7.69 -15.07 -9.48
C ARG A 66 -7.28 -15.03 -8.01
N THR A 67 -6.04 -14.67 -7.73
CA THR A 67 -5.53 -14.49 -6.36
C THR A 67 -6.21 -13.32 -5.67
N ILE A 68 -6.47 -12.21 -6.39
CA ILE A 68 -7.23 -11.06 -5.87
C ILE A 68 -8.66 -11.49 -5.54
N GLN A 69 -9.33 -12.22 -6.43
CA GLN A 69 -10.67 -12.73 -6.20
C GLN A 69 -10.72 -13.68 -4.99
N ASP A 70 -9.78 -14.61 -4.87
CA ASP A 70 -9.70 -15.54 -3.74
C ASP A 70 -9.44 -14.79 -2.41
N PHE A 71 -8.64 -13.74 -2.44
CA PHE A 71 -8.39 -12.88 -1.29
C PHE A 71 -9.64 -12.07 -0.88
N GLU A 72 -10.32 -11.43 -1.83
CA GLU A 72 -11.54 -10.66 -1.58
C GLU A 72 -12.69 -11.53 -1.05
N THR A 73 -12.75 -12.80 -1.48
CA THR A 73 -13.75 -13.78 -1.04
C THR A 73 -13.35 -14.51 0.24
N GLY A 74 -12.11 -14.36 0.71
CA GLY A 74 -11.61 -15.03 1.91
C GLY A 74 -11.40 -16.54 1.75
N LYS A 75 -11.30 -17.04 0.51
CA LYS A 75 -11.11 -18.48 0.23
C LYS A 75 -9.70 -18.96 0.57
N ARG A 76 -8.72 -18.06 0.58
CA ARG A 76 -7.31 -18.37 0.84
C ARG A 76 -6.68 -17.29 1.71
N GLU A 77 -5.79 -17.70 2.61
CA GLU A 77 -4.92 -16.77 3.29
C GLU A 77 -3.84 -16.27 2.31
N PRO A 78 -3.74 -14.95 2.12
CA PRO A 78 -2.79 -14.38 1.16
C PRO A 78 -1.37 -14.49 1.71
N MET A 79 -0.41 -14.70 0.80
CA MET A 79 1.00 -14.62 1.17
C MET A 79 1.35 -13.19 1.59
N PRO A 80 2.26 -12.99 2.57
CA PRO A 80 2.67 -11.65 3.03
C PRO A 80 3.13 -10.74 1.89
N ARG A 81 3.80 -11.32 0.89
CA ARG A 81 4.20 -10.61 -0.34
C ARG A 81 3.01 -10.08 -1.13
N THR A 82 2.00 -10.91 -1.35
CA THR A 82 0.78 -10.52 -2.08
C THR A 82 0.04 -9.38 -1.39
N VAL A 83 -0.10 -9.44 -0.06
CA VAL A 83 -0.73 -8.37 0.74
C VAL A 83 0.03 -7.06 0.57
N LYS A 84 1.36 -7.12 0.60
CA LYS A 84 2.23 -5.96 0.39
C LYS A 84 2.09 -5.38 -1.01
N ASP A 85 2.09 -6.22 -2.04
CA ASP A 85 1.99 -5.77 -3.44
C ASP A 85 0.62 -5.10 -3.72
N LEU A 86 -0.48 -5.66 -3.17
CA LEU A 86 -1.81 -5.05 -3.26
C LEU A 86 -1.90 -3.72 -2.51
N ARG A 87 -1.33 -3.65 -1.31
CA ARG A 87 -1.26 -2.41 -0.53
C ARG A 87 -0.54 -1.33 -1.30
N LEU A 88 0.66 -1.64 -1.80
CA LEU A 88 1.47 -0.67 -2.53
C LEU A 88 0.77 -0.22 -3.80
N ALA A 89 0.14 -1.11 -4.57
CA ALA A 89 -0.61 -0.73 -5.77
C ALA A 89 -1.70 0.30 -5.45
N LEU A 90 -2.57 0.00 -4.48
CA LEU A 90 -3.66 0.92 -4.10
C LEU A 90 -3.13 2.21 -3.48
N GLU A 91 -2.03 2.13 -2.72
CA GLU A 91 -1.40 3.33 -2.21
C GLU A 91 -0.92 4.21 -3.35
N ARG A 92 -0.29 3.65 -4.37
CA ARG A 92 0.22 4.37 -5.53
C ARG A 92 -0.88 5.07 -6.33
N SER A 93 -2.07 4.47 -6.38
CA SER A 93 -3.25 5.04 -7.03
C SER A 93 -3.93 6.14 -6.22
N GLY A 94 -3.40 6.49 -5.02
CA GLY A 94 -3.86 7.63 -4.22
C GLY A 94 -4.52 7.27 -2.90
N ILE A 95 -4.62 5.99 -2.53
CA ILE A 95 -5.22 5.59 -1.25
C ILE A 95 -4.18 5.56 -0.13
N GLU A 96 -4.63 5.75 1.10
CA GLU A 96 -3.87 5.55 2.32
C GLU A 96 -4.65 4.66 3.27
N PHE A 97 -4.01 3.60 3.77
CA PHE A 97 -4.62 2.67 4.71
C PHE A 97 -4.44 3.16 6.14
N LEU A 98 -5.55 3.29 6.87
CA LEU A 98 -5.55 3.76 8.24
C LEU A 98 -5.61 2.57 9.22
N PHE A 99 -4.75 2.62 10.25
CA PHE A 99 -4.66 1.63 11.31
C PHE A 99 -4.71 2.32 12.68
N ASN A 100 -5.39 1.69 13.64
CA ASN A 100 -5.33 2.05 15.06
C ASN A 100 -4.72 0.86 15.82
N GLY A 101 -3.45 0.97 16.19
CA GLY A 101 -2.66 -0.17 16.65
C GLY A 101 -2.61 -1.26 15.57
N ASP A 102 -3.01 -2.48 15.94
CA ASP A 102 -3.08 -3.62 15.02
C ASP A 102 -4.41 -3.73 14.27
N ARG A 103 -5.36 -2.82 14.54
CA ARG A 103 -6.69 -2.86 13.94
C ARG A 103 -6.76 -1.96 12.71
N ALA A 104 -7.18 -2.54 11.59
CA ALA A 104 -7.62 -1.80 10.41
C ALA A 104 -8.86 -0.95 10.75
N VAL A 105 -8.77 0.37 10.58
CA VAL A 105 -9.87 1.31 10.92
C VAL A 105 -10.51 1.96 9.70
N GLY A 106 -9.79 2.08 8.59
CA GLY A 106 -10.37 2.70 7.39
C GLY A 106 -9.38 2.87 6.25
N ILE A 107 -9.82 3.65 5.27
CA ILE A 107 -9.04 4.16 4.14
C ILE A 107 -9.23 5.67 4.06
N ARG A 108 -8.25 6.37 3.51
CA ARG A 108 -8.28 7.80 3.22
C ARG A 108 -7.78 8.01 1.78
N GLU A 109 -8.39 8.93 1.06
CA GLU A 109 -7.84 9.42 -0.21
C GLU A 109 -6.75 10.45 0.09
N ARG A 110 -5.61 10.36 -0.60
CA ARG A 110 -4.61 11.43 -0.55
C ARG A 110 -5.05 12.52 -1.50
N ASP A 111 -5.53 13.61 -0.91
CA ASP A 111 -5.87 14.83 -1.63
C ASP A 111 -4.73 15.22 -2.57
N SER A 112 -5.08 15.41 -3.84
CA SER A 112 -4.19 15.98 -4.86
C SER A 112 -4.45 17.48 -4.89
N ASP A 113 -3.95 18.21 -3.89
CA ASP A 113 -3.89 19.68 -3.90
C ASP A 113 -2.45 20.14 -4.23
#